data_AF-A0A7G8Q1A2-F1
#
_entry.id   AF-A0A7G8Q1A2-F1
#
_cell.length_a   1.000
_cell.length_b   1.000
_cell.length_c   1.000
_cell.angle_alpha   90.00
_cell.angle_beta   90.00
_cell.angle_gamma   90.00
#
_symmetry.space_group_name_H-M   'P 1'
#
loop_
_entity.id
_entity.type
_entity.pdbx_description
1 polymer ?
#
loop_
_entity_poly.entity_id
_entity_poly.type
_entity_poly.pdbx_seq_one_letter_code
_entity_poly.pdbx_strand_id
1 'polypeptide(L)' 'MKRTLTPLALMFGCLALAGCGSDTRMVQNNETCGRQMTDLQNALASGAMTQHEYDKARRVAIERCNSRDDR' A
#
# COMPACT_ATOMS: atom_id res chain seq x y z
N MET A 1 37.00 15.38 47.69
CA MET A 1 36.86 15.86 46.30
C MET A 1 36.35 14.70 45.46
N LYS A 2 35.15 14.82 44.89
CA LYS A 2 34.44 13.71 44.22
C LYS A 2 34.70 13.80 42.72
N ARG A 3 35.09 12.66 42.14
CA ARG A 3 35.61 12.50 40.78
C ARG A 3 34.56 12.81 39.72
N THR A 4 35.02 13.52 38.69
CA THR A 4 34.42 13.78 37.37
C THR A 4 33.96 12.50 36.67
N LEU A 5 32.74 12.47 36.14
CA LEU A 5 32.35 11.61 35.01
C LEU A 5 31.30 12.34 34.15
N THR A 6 31.76 12.97 33.08
CA THR A 6 30.98 13.58 32.00
C THR A 6 30.57 12.48 31.01
N PRO A 7 29.28 12.22 30.75
CA PRO A 7 28.88 11.29 29.69
C PRO A 7 28.67 12.08 28.39
N LEU A 8 29.77 12.41 27.70
CA LEU A 8 29.75 13.06 26.40
C LEU A 8 30.41 12.15 25.35
N ALA A 9 29.82 11.00 25.02
CA ALA A 9 30.33 10.16 23.92
C ALA A 9 29.37 9.02 23.50
N LEU A 10 28.08 9.27 23.23
CA LEU A 10 27.20 8.18 22.76
C LEU A 10 26.12 8.61 21.75
N MET A 11 26.38 9.64 20.95
CA MET A 11 25.46 10.08 19.89
C MET A 11 26.21 10.24 18.55
N PHE A 12 27.02 9.25 18.18
CA PHE A 12 27.56 9.13 16.83
C PHE A 12 27.37 7.69 16.36
N GLY A 13 26.52 7.50 15.34
CA GLY A 13 26.56 6.26 14.55
C GLY A 13 25.23 5.55 14.28
N CYS A 14 24.19 6.24 13.81
CA CYS A 14 22.99 5.58 13.24
C CYS A 14 22.53 6.21 11.91
N LEU A 15 23.43 6.74 11.08
CA LEU A 15 23.08 7.31 9.76
C LEU A 15 23.48 6.43 8.56
N ALA A 16 23.89 5.19 8.80
CA ALA A 16 24.44 4.32 7.75
C ALA A 16 23.58 3.08 7.42
N LEU A 17 22.26 3.12 7.61
CA LEU A 17 21.37 2.05 7.13
C LEU A 17 20.36 2.55 6.10
N ALA A 18 20.63 2.11 4.86
CA ALA A 18 19.63 1.67 3.90
C ALA A 18 18.80 2.74 3.18
N GLY A 19 19.49 3.67 2.52
CA GLY A 19 19.08 4.08 1.17
C GLY A 19 19.47 2.98 0.15
N CYS A 20 19.06 1.74 0.39
CA CYS A 20 19.26 0.64 -0.55
C CYS A 20 18.13 0.76 -1.58
N GLY A 21 18.50 1.08 -2.81
CA GLY A 21 17.63 1.08 -3.96
C GLY A 21 16.95 -0.27 -4.11
N SER A 22 15.75 -0.37 -3.56
CA SER A 22 14.80 -1.34 -4.05
C SER A 22 14.18 -0.68 -5.25
N ASP A 23 14.61 -1.10 -6.43
CA ASP A 23 13.78 -1.09 -7.62
C ASP A 23 12.36 -1.41 -7.14
N THR A 24 11.48 -0.41 -7.12
CA THR A 24 10.07 -0.63 -6.89
C THR A 24 9.63 -1.38 -8.11
N ARG A 25 9.88 -2.70 -8.07
CA ARG A 25 9.31 -3.68 -8.96
C ARG A 25 7.83 -3.49 -8.71
N MET A 26 7.24 -2.64 -9.55
CA MET A 26 5.82 -2.43 -9.64
C MET A 26 5.30 -3.85 -9.67
N VAL A 27 4.66 -4.31 -8.59
CA VAL A 27 3.93 -5.56 -8.64
C VAL A 27 2.88 -5.24 -9.68
N GLN A 28 3.17 -5.63 -10.93
CA GLN A 28 2.19 -5.75 -12.00
C GLN A 28 1.29 -6.85 -11.50
N ASN A 29 0.45 -6.47 -10.53
CA ASN A 29 -0.54 -7.34 -10.00
C ASN A 29 -1.52 -7.40 -11.15
N ASN A 30 -1.36 -8.44 -11.96
CA ASN A 30 -2.24 -8.83 -13.04
C ASN A 30 -3.54 -9.37 -12.40
N GLU A 31 -4.04 -8.64 -11.40
CA GLU A 31 -5.37 -8.72 -10.82
C GLU A 31 -6.28 -8.43 -11.98
N THR A 32 -6.67 -9.51 -12.63
CA THR A 32 -7.68 -9.48 -13.66
C THR A 32 -8.90 -8.80 -13.06
N CYS A 33 -9.55 -7.99 -13.86
CA CYS A 33 -10.74 -7.22 -13.49
C CYS A 33 -11.81 -8.03 -12.74
N GLY A 34 -11.89 -9.34 -13.02
CA GLY A 34 -12.73 -10.29 -12.29
C GLY A 34 -12.41 -10.40 -10.80
N ARG A 35 -11.13 -10.36 -10.39
CA ARG A 35 -10.73 -10.47 -8.98
C ARG A 35 -11.17 -9.24 -8.19
N GLN A 36 -10.95 -8.05 -8.75
CA GLN A 36 -11.40 -6.79 -8.14
C GLN A 36 -12.93 -6.73 -8.03
N MET A 37 -13.67 -7.22 -9.02
CA MET A 37 -15.14 -7.31 -8.93
C MET A 37 -15.62 -8.32 -7.89
N THR A 38 -14.88 -9.42 -7.69
CA THR A 38 -15.19 -10.43 -6.67
C THR A 38 -14.98 -9.87 -5.27
N ASP A 39 -13.89 -9.13 -5.05
CA ASP A 39 -13.63 -8.48 -3.76
C ASP A 39 -14.69 -7.45 -3.40
N LEU A 40 -15.15 -6.64 -4.37
CA LEU A 40 -16.25 -5.70 -4.14
C LEU A 40 -17.54 -6.43 -3.74
N GLN A 41 -17.86 -7.55 -4.39
CA GLN A 41 -19.03 -8.35 -4.03
C GLN A 41 -18.90 -8.96 -2.64
N ASN A 42 -17.73 -9.47 -2.28
CA ASN A 42 -17.47 -10.02 -0.95
C ASN A 42 -17.58 -8.93 0.13
N ALA A 43 -17.11 -7.72 -0.15
CA ALA A 43 -17.22 -6.60 0.78
C ALA A 43 -18.69 -6.16 0.97
N LEU A 44 -19.49 -6.17 -0.09
CA LEU A 44 -20.94 -5.93 0.02
C LEU A 44 -21.63 -7.04 0.82
N ALA A 45 -21.34 -8.31 0.50
CA ALA A 45 -21.95 -9.47 1.15
C ALA A 45 -21.58 -9.59 2.64
N SER A 46 -20.37 -9.17 3.01
CA SER A 46 -19.91 -9.12 4.41
C SER A 46 -20.40 -7.89 5.17
N GLY A 47 -21.09 -6.95 4.49
CA GLY A 47 -21.53 -5.69 5.08
C GLY A 47 -20.40 -4.68 5.34
N ALA A 48 -19.19 -4.94 4.81
CA ALA A 48 -18.06 -4.01 4.89
C ALA A 48 -18.24 -2.75 4.02
N MET A 49 -19.19 -2.78 3.08
CA MET A 49 -19.63 -1.62 2.31
C MET A 49 -21.14 -1.64 2.09
N THR A 50 -21.70 -0.46 1.89
CA THR A 50 -23.10 -0.27 1.49
C THR A 50 -23.28 -0.53 -0.01
N GLN A 51 -24.52 -0.76 -0.44
CA GLN A 51 -24.86 -0.89 -1.87
C GLN A 51 -24.40 0.33 -2.68
N HIS A 52 -24.54 1.54 -2.12
CA HIS A 52 -24.13 2.78 -2.80
C HIS A 52 -22.62 2.85 -3.04
N GLU A 53 -21.83 2.43 -2.03
CA GLU A 53 -20.37 2.37 -2.14
C GLU A 53 -19.92 1.30 -3.13
N TYR A 54 -20.60 0.14 -3.12
CA TYR A 54 -20.40 -0.92 -4.10
C TYR A 54 -20.62 -0.42 -5.53
N ASP A 55 -21.75 0.25 -5.80
CA ASP A 55 -22.08 0.72 -7.15
C ASP A 55 -21.06 1.74 -7.68
N LYS A 56 -20.60 2.64 -6.79
CA LYS A 56 -19.56 3.61 -7.12
C LYS A 56 -18.22 2.92 -7.40
N ALA A 57 -17.79 2.01 -6.53
CA ALA A 57 -16.54 1.30 -6.68
C ALA A 57 -16.53 0.38 -7.92
N ARG A 58 -17.65 -0.30 -8.19
CA ARG A 58 -17.83 -1.15 -9.36
C ARG A 58 -17.70 -0.38 -10.67
N ARG A 59 -18.33 0.80 -10.77
CA ARG A 59 -18.21 1.66 -11.96
C ARG A 59 -16.75 2.04 -12.24
N VAL A 60 -16.05 2.50 -11.20
CA VAL A 60 -14.63 2.89 -11.31
C VAL A 60 -13.76 1.69 -11.68
N ALA A 61 -14.02 0.51 -11.11
CA ALA A 61 -13.29 -0.71 -11.46
C ALA A 61 -13.47 -1.07 -12.93
N ILE A 62 -14.71 -1.04 -13.45
CA ILE A 62 -15.02 -1.33 -14.85
C ILE A 62 -14.36 -0.34 -15.81
N GLU A 63 -14.43 0.97 -15.53
CA GLU A 63 -13.77 2.00 -16.35
C GLU A 63 -12.26 1.76 -16.43
N ARG A 64 -11.64 1.46 -15.29
CA ARG A 64 -10.20 1.19 -15.21
C ARG A 64 -9.81 -0.08 -15.97
N CYS A 65 -10.70 -1.07 -16.00
CA CYS A 65 -10.55 -2.30 -16.74
C CYS A 65 -10.63 -2.11 -18.25
N ASN A 66 -11.67 -1.43 -18.72
CA ASN A 66 -11.81 -1.14 -20.15
C ASN A 66 -10.66 -0.27 -20.66
N SER A 67 -10.22 0.72 -19.88
CA SER A 67 -9.06 1.57 -20.26
C SER A 67 -7.72 0.83 -20.34
N ARG A 68 -7.62 -0.35 -19.72
CA ARG A 68 -6.42 -1.21 -19.78
C ARG A 68 -6.43 -2.14 -20.98
N ASP A 69 -7.60 -2.55 -21.47
CA ASP A 69 -7.72 -3.36 -22.69
C ASP A 69 -7.47 -2.54 -23.97
N ASP A 70 -7.62 -1.21 -23.92
CA ASP A 70 -7.39 -0.29 -25.04
C ASP A 70 -5.90 0.10 -25.26
N ARG A 71 -4.94 -0.48 -24.52
CA ARG A 71 -3.51 -0.11 -24.57
C ARG A 71 -2.61 -1.30 -24.87
#